data_AF-A0A529MVF0-F1
#
_entry.id   AF-A0A529MVF0-F1
#
_cell.length_a   1.000
_cell.length_b   1.000
_cell.length_c   1.000
_cell.angle_alpha   90.00
_cell.angle_beta   90.00
_cell.angle_gamma   90.00
#
_symmetry.space_group_name_H-M   'P 1'
#
loop_
_entity.id
_entity.type
_entity.pdbx_description
1 polymer ?
#
loop_
_entity_poly.entity_id
_entity_poly.type
_entity_poly.pdbx_seq_one_letter_code
_entity_poly.pdbx_strand_id
1 'polypeptide(L)'
;TLDDAALEAAIADVDMAEMAITSDLVIKYGKPPEGAFTLDDVKGVAVVVEKAEDRGLTKCARSWRYTADVGQDQEFPDVSARDAAVLHELKALGRL
;
A
#
# COMPACT_ATOMS: atom_id res chain seq x y z
N THR A 1 13.06 1.78 6.49
CA THR A 1 13.47 2.53 7.68
C THR A 1 13.96 3.90 7.27
N LEU A 2 13.60 4.91 8.04
CA LEU A 2 13.97 6.29 7.84
C LEU A 2 14.67 6.80 9.11
N ASP A 3 15.83 7.43 8.93
CA ASP A 3 16.67 8.03 9.97
C ASP A 3 17.14 9.42 9.53
N ASP A 4 16.21 10.19 8.97
CA ASP A 4 16.41 11.58 8.56
C ASP A 4 15.11 12.37 8.79
N ALA A 5 15.14 13.29 9.75
CA ALA A 5 13.97 14.06 10.16
C ALA A 5 13.51 15.08 9.10
N ALA A 6 14.42 15.58 8.27
CA ALA A 6 14.07 16.52 7.21
C ALA A 6 13.34 15.78 6.08
N LEU A 7 13.81 14.59 5.72
CA LEU A 7 13.14 13.74 4.74
C LEU A 7 11.78 13.26 5.25
N GLU A 8 11.68 12.88 6.53
CA GLU A 8 10.40 12.54 7.16
C GLU A 8 9.39 13.67 7.06
N ALA A 9 9.79 14.89 7.45
CA ALA A 9 8.92 16.06 7.37
C ALA A 9 8.47 16.36 5.94
N ALA A 10 9.33 16.11 4.94
CA ALA A 10 9.03 16.36 3.54
C ALA A 10 7.99 15.39 2.93
N ILE A 11 7.81 14.21 3.52
CA ILE A 11 6.88 13.18 3.01
C ILE A 11 5.71 12.89 3.95
N ALA A 12 5.58 13.64 5.06
CA ALA A 12 4.64 13.35 6.13
C ALA A 12 3.16 13.39 5.71
N ASP A 13 2.84 14.16 4.66
CA ASP A 13 1.50 14.32 4.10
C ASP A 13 1.29 13.58 2.77
N VAL A 14 2.25 12.75 2.38
CA VAL A 14 2.23 12.01 1.10
C VAL A 14 1.85 10.56 1.32
N ASP A 15 0.91 10.05 0.52
CA ASP A 15 0.66 8.61 0.44
C ASP A 15 1.82 7.94 -0.31
N MET A 16 2.80 7.47 0.46
CA MET A 16 4.00 6.88 -0.09
C MET A 16 3.74 5.52 -0.77
N ALA A 17 2.69 4.79 -0.40
CA ALA A 17 2.33 3.55 -1.09
C ALA A 17 1.82 3.86 -2.51
N GLU A 18 0.98 4.88 -2.64
CA GLU A 18 0.52 5.38 -3.94
C GLU A 18 1.68 5.93 -4.77
N MET A 19 2.55 6.77 -4.18
CA MET A 19 3.71 7.34 -4.88
C MET A 19 4.70 6.28 -5.36
N ALA A 20 4.89 5.22 -4.58
CA ALA A 20 5.79 4.12 -4.92
C ALA A 20 5.11 3.02 -5.76
N ILE A 21 3.82 3.16 -6.08
CA ILE A 21 3.03 2.17 -6.82
C ILE A 21 3.10 0.78 -6.14
N THR A 22 3.00 0.75 -4.82
CA THR A 22 2.96 -0.47 -4.01
C THR A 22 1.56 -0.68 -3.42
N SER A 23 1.23 -1.92 -3.06
CA SER A 23 -0.06 -2.21 -2.43
C SER A 23 -0.18 -1.66 -1.01
N ASP A 24 0.96 -1.51 -0.33
CA ASP A 24 1.09 -0.98 1.02
C ASP A 24 2.52 -0.46 1.22
N LEU A 25 2.72 0.43 2.19
CA LEU A 25 4.03 0.93 2.60
C LEU A 25 3.97 1.39 4.05
N VAL A 26 4.96 0.95 4.84
CA VAL A 26 5.10 1.36 6.23
C VAL A 26 6.47 2.01 6.43
N ILE A 27 6.48 3.22 6.97
CA ILE A 27 7.70 3.88 7.42
C ILE A 27 8.01 3.40 8.84
N LYS A 28 9.22 2.87 9.02
CA LYS A 28 9.78 2.50 10.33
C LYS A 28 10.97 3.40 10.64
N TYR A 29 11.28 3.60 11.91
CA TYR A 29 12.37 4.47 12.35
C TYR A 29 13.51 3.69 13.01
N GLY A 30 14.71 4.25 12.99
CA GLY A 30 15.89 3.72 13.66
C GLY A 30 16.82 2.92 12.73
N LYS A 31 17.47 1.87 13.27
CA LYS A 31 18.47 1.11 12.51
C LYS A 31 17.82 0.28 11.39
N PRO A 32 18.43 0.24 10.19
CA PRO A 32 18.00 -0.67 9.13
C PRO A 32 17.99 -2.13 9.61
N PRO A 33 16.94 -2.91 9.29
CA PRO A 33 16.94 -4.34 9.56
C PRO A 33 18.00 -5.05 8.70
N GLU A 34 18.40 -6.25 9.13
CA GLU A 34 19.34 -7.07 8.38
C GLU A 34 18.80 -7.39 6.98
N GLY A 35 19.66 -7.32 5.97
CA GLY A 35 19.29 -7.55 4.57
C GLY A 35 18.52 -6.40 3.91
N ALA A 36 18.30 -5.28 4.60
CA ALA A 36 17.69 -4.10 3.97
C ALA A 36 18.56 -3.54 2.85
N PHE A 37 17.92 -3.20 1.74
CA PHE A 37 18.57 -2.50 0.63
C PHE A 37 18.84 -1.05 1.02
N THR A 38 20.04 -0.56 0.69
CA THR A 38 20.47 0.83 0.90
C THR A 38 21.20 1.33 -0.34
N LEU A 39 21.19 2.65 -0.55
CA LEU A 39 21.94 3.31 -1.62
C LEU A 39 23.02 4.20 -1.00
N ASP A 40 24.21 4.19 -1.59
CA ASP A 40 25.32 4.99 -1.08
C ASP A 40 25.03 6.50 -1.13
N ASP A 41 24.31 6.96 -2.15
CA ASP A 41 24.00 8.38 -2.33
C ASP A 41 22.72 8.83 -1.59
N VAL A 42 22.01 7.90 -0.93
CA VAL A 42 20.78 8.19 -0.17
C VAL A 42 20.95 7.69 1.26
N LYS A 43 21.64 8.49 2.07
CA LYS A 43 21.88 8.18 3.50
C LYS A 43 20.58 8.26 4.30
N GLY A 44 20.52 7.51 5.41
CA GLY A 44 19.35 7.53 6.32
C GLY A 44 18.13 6.76 5.81
N VAL A 45 18.18 6.16 4.61
CA VAL A 45 17.08 5.38 4.04
C VAL A 45 17.49 3.93 3.81
N ALA A 46 16.65 3.01 4.25
CA ALA A 46 16.78 1.59 3.97
C ALA A 46 15.43 0.96 3.62
N VAL A 47 15.38 0.04 2.69
CA VAL A 47 14.14 -0.56 2.18
C VAL A 47 14.17 -2.07 2.32
N VAL A 48 13.06 -2.65 2.78
CA VAL A 48 12.78 -4.08 2.70
C VAL A 48 11.54 -4.24 1.84
N VAL A 49 11.59 -5.17 0.89
CA VAL A 49 10.47 -5.48 -0.01
C VAL A 49 9.96 -6.87 0.34
N GLU A 50 8.65 -6.97 0.56
CA GLU A 50 7.94 -8.21 0.85
C GLU A 50 6.79 -8.35 -0.14
N LYS A 51 6.46 -9.58 -0.56
CA LYS A 51 5.29 -9.81 -1.40
C LYS A 51 4.03 -9.72 -0.54
N ALA A 52 2.99 -9.13 -1.10
CA ALA A 52 1.72 -8.98 -0.42
C ALA A 52 1.05 -10.35 -0.16
N GLU A 53 1.23 -11.30 -1.08
CA GLU A 53 0.77 -12.68 -0.93
C GLU A 53 1.37 -13.37 0.30
N ASP A 54 2.64 -13.12 0.61
CA ASP A 54 3.32 -13.72 1.77
C ASP A 54 2.74 -13.19 3.10
N ARG A 55 2.09 -12.03 3.06
CA ARG A 55 1.32 -11.46 4.18
C ARG A 55 -0.13 -11.95 4.23
N GLY A 56 -0.53 -12.86 3.33
CA GLY A 56 -1.90 -13.37 3.23
C GLY A 56 -2.89 -12.39 2.61
N LEU A 57 -2.42 -11.38 1.89
CA LEU A 57 -3.28 -10.40 1.23
C LEU A 57 -3.77 -10.94 -0.12
N THR A 58 -4.94 -10.49 -0.55
CA THR A 58 -5.57 -10.91 -1.80
C THR A 58 -5.63 -9.74 -2.78
N LYS A 59 -5.38 -10.02 -4.06
CA LYS A 59 -5.46 -9.03 -5.14
C LYS A 59 -6.91 -8.63 -5.39
N CYS A 60 -7.20 -7.34 -5.34
CA CYS A 60 -8.49 -6.80 -5.78
C CYS A 60 -8.60 -6.82 -7.32
N ALA A 61 -9.70 -7.35 -7.85
CA ALA A 61 -9.88 -7.49 -9.30
C ALA A 61 -9.97 -6.15 -10.05
N ARG A 62 -10.42 -5.07 -9.40
CA ARG A 62 -10.62 -3.75 -10.01
C ARG A 62 -9.36 -2.87 -9.96
N SER A 63 -8.84 -2.57 -8.77
CA SER A 63 -7.66 -1.70 -8.60
C SER A 63 -6.32 -2.43 -8.70
N TRP A 64 -6.31 -3.77 -8.64
CA TRP A 64 -5.11 -4.60 -8.58
C TRP A 64 -4.23 -4.43 -7.33
N ARG A 65 -4.68 -3.61 -6.38
CA ARG A 65 -4.07 -3.49 -5.06
C ARG A 65 -4.36 -4.75 -4.24
N TYR A 66 -3.37 -5.20 -3.47
CA TYR A 66 -3.53 -6.29 -2.52
C TYR A 66 -4.01 -5.77 -1.17
N THR A 67 -5.08 -6.36 -0.64
CA THR A 67 -5.67 -5.96 0.65
C THR A 67 -6.19 -7.18 1.41
N ALA A 68 -6.52 -6.98 2.70
CA ALA A 68 -7.03 -8.03 3.58
C ALA A 68 -8.57 -8.15 3.56
N ASP A 69 -9.25 -7.22 2.89
CA ASP A 69 -10.70 -7.05 2.89
C ASP A 69 -11.37 -7.46 1.57
N VAL A 70 -10.62 -8.01 0.62
CA VAL A 70 -11.20 -8.58 -0.60
C VAL A 70 -12.19 -9.69 -0.22
N GLY A 71 -13.41 -9.61 -0.73
CA GLY A 71 -14.47 -10.57 -0.47
C GLY A 71 -15.34 -10.29 0.75
N GLN A 72 -15.14 -9.16 1.44
CA GLN A 72 -16.04 -8.76 2.53
C GLN A 72 -17.41 -8.26 2.04
N ASP A 73 -17.47 -7.67 0.84
CA ASP A 73 -18.73 -7.31 0.20
C ASP A 73 -19.31 -8.52 -0.53
N GLN A 74 -20.54 -8.91 -0.18
CA GLN A 74 -21.19 -10.10 -0.77
C GLN A 74 -21.63 -9.88 -2.22
N GLU A 75 -21.91 -8.63 -2.60
CA GLU A 75 -22.34 -8.30 -3.96
C GLU A 75 -21.15 -8.19 -4.92
N PHE A 76 -20.02 -7.68 -4.43
CA PHE A 76 -18.77 -7.59 -5.18
C PHE A 76 -17.63 -8.36 -4.47
N PRO A 77 -17.67 -9.71 -4.50
CA PRO A 77 -16.79 -10.56 -3.68
C PRO A 77 -15.34 -10.64 -4.19
N ASP A 78 -15.04 -10.12 -5.37
CA ASP A 78 -13.71 -10.12 -5.99
C ASP A 78 -12.95 -8.80 -5.79
N VAL A 79 -13.52 -7.84 -5.06
CA VAL A 79 -12.90 -6.54 -4.82
C VAL A 79 -12.78 -6.20 -3.33
N SER A 80 -11.87 -5.26 -3.04
CA SER A 80 -11.70 -4.66 -1.71
C SER A 80 -12.93 -3.83 -1.32
N ALA A 81 -13.10 -3.52 -0.03
CA ALA A 81 -14.22 -2.71 0.45
C ALA A 81 -14.24 -1.30 -0.19
N ARG A 82 -13.05 -0.71 -0.43
CA ARG A 82 -12.91 0.56 -1.16
C ARG A 82 -13.53 0.48 -2.55
N ASP A 83 -13.18 -0.57 -3.30
CA ASP A 83 -13.65 -0.73 -4.67
C ASP A 83 -15.12 -1.14 -4.74
N ALA A 84 -15.59 -1.97 -3.80
CA ALA A 84 -17.00 -2.30 -3.65
C ALA A 84 -17.85 -1.04 -3.42
N ALA A 85 -17.41 -0.12 -2.55
CA ALA A 85 -18.13 1.14 -2.31
C ALA A 85 -18.35 1.95 -3.61
N VAL A 86 -17.32 2.04 -4.46
CA VAL A 86 -17.46 2.74 -5.76
C VAL A 86 -18.37 1.98 -6.72
N LEU A 87 -18.33 0.65 -6.72
CA LEU A 87 -19.25 -0.15 -7.55
C LEU A 87 -20.71 0.02 -7.09
N HIS A 88 -20.98 0.08 -5.79
CA HIS A 88 -22.31 0.40 -5.27
C HIS A 88 -22.79 1.79 -5.71
N GLU A 89 -21.93 2.81 -5.65
CA GLU A 89 -22.25 4.16 -6.14
C GLU A 89 -22.58 4.16 -7.65
N LEU A 90 -21.75 3.50 -8.45
CA LEU A 90 -21.98 3.39 -9.90
C LEU A 90 -23.25 2.62 -10.23
N LYS A 91 -23.57 1.57 -9.48
CA LYS A 91 -24.83 0.81 -9.63
C LYS A 91 -26.04 1.68 -9.28
N ALA A 92 -25.99 2.44 -8.20
CA ALA A 92 -27.06 3.37 -7.82
C ALA A 92 -27.30 4.46 -8.89
N LEU A 93 -26.24 4.85 -9.62
CA LEU A 93 -26.33 5.77 -10.75
C LEU A 93 -26.76 5.11 -12.07
N GLY A 94 -26.96 3.79 -12.11
CA GLY A 94 -27.29 3.05 -13.33
C GLY A 94 -26.14 2.97 -14.35
N ARG A 95 -24.89 2.96 -13.85
CA ARG A 95 -23.65 3.00 -14.66
C ARG A 95 -22.79 1.73 -14.50
N LEU A 96 -23.35 0.67 -13.93
CA LEU A 96 -22.73 -0.66 -13.88
C LEU A 96 -23.24 -1.55 -15.00
#